data_AF-A0A0G9HBI8-F1
#
_entry.id   AF-A0A0G9HBI8-F1
#
_cell.length_a   1.000
_cell.length_b   1.000
_cell.length_c   1.000
_cell.angle_alpha   90.00
_cell.angle_beta   90.00
_cell.angle_gamma   90.00
#
_symmetry.space_group_name_H-M   'P 1'
#
loop_
_entity.id
_entity.type
_entity.pdbx_description
1 polymer ?
#
loop_
_entity_poly.entity_id
_entity_poly.type
_entity_poly.pdbx_seq_one_letter_code
_entity_poly.pdbx_strand_id
1 'polypeptide(L)'
;MGVTLLLGLPGGAPHAQSSSVGGVLAISNQLVDRGLAVTPKTPVLQGALSWTTPSGWSLGLSASTETRSPGRVVEALAQAAYAWSLSTNWQMQTSLLYYRYGNDSHWRNYDRVELGANWIYRDVLTLGISEARLIHTGGRGPRGAADIGFRWPIALHLSVSAGIGTAQYLIPPYYRDYPRYQYGHAGLVWENDGWRVELNHFITEHAPRPRGSPAVSPWNATVSRTF
;
A
#
# COMPACT_ATOMS: atom_id res chain seq x y z
N MET A 1 1.91 -1.49 -4.19
CA MET A 1 1.66 -0.97 -2.84
C MET A 1 2.96 -0.37 -2.34
N GLY A 2 2.99 0.94 -2.04
CA GLY A 2 3.93 1.42 -1.01
C GLY A 2 3.65 0.65 0.27
N VAL A 3 4.67 0.36 1.08
CA VAL A 3 4.63 -0.55 2.26
C VAL A 3 3.31 -0.37 3.00
N THR A 4 2.30 -1.17 2.64
CA THR A 4 1.01 -1.17 3.29
C THR A 4 1.19 -2.22 4.35
N LEU A 5 1.52 -1.76 5.56
CA LEU A 5 1.54 -2.61 6.73
C LEU A 5 0.14 -3.19 6.90
N LEU A 6 -0.09 -4.38 6.34
CA LEU A 6 -1.08 -5.32 6.85
C LEU A 6 -0.53 -5.75 8.21
N LEU A 7 -0.90 -4.99 9.24
CA LEU A 7 -0.64 -5.32 10.63
C LEU A 7 -1.43 -6.58 10.95
N GLY A 8 -0.76 -7.73 10.94
CA GLY A 8 -1.28 -8.93 11.58
C GLY A 8 -1.37 -8.67 13.08
N LEU A 9 -2.57 -8.70 13.64
CA LEU A 9 -2.78 -8.58 15.08
C LEU A 9 -3.08 -9.98 15.66
N PRO A 10 -2.55 -10.30 16.86
CA PRO A 10 -2.76 -11.60 17.48
C PRO A 10 -4.19 -11.71 18.00
N GLY A 11 -4.91 -12.74 17.56
CA GLY A 11 -6.20 -13.12 18.13
C GLY A 11 -6.03 -13.81 19.49
N GLY A 12 -6.66 -13.28 20.54
CA GLY A 12 -6.96 -14.04 21.76
C GLY A 12 -6.77 -13.31 23.09
N ALA A 13 -7.88 -13.17 23.83
CA ALA A 13 -8.05 -12.88 25.27
C ALA A 13 -7.52 -11.55 25.86
N PRO A 14 -8.23 -10.94 26.83
CA PRO A 14 -7.87 -9.64 27.39
C PRO A 14 -6.75 -9.82 28.42
N HIS A 15 -5.53 -10.00 27.95
CA HIS A 15 -4.37 -9.64 28.74
C HIS A 15 -4.18 -8.13 28.64
N ALA A 16 -3.65 -7.50 29.69
CA ALA A 16 -3.23 -6.10 29.68
C ALA A 16 -2.14 -5.92 28.62
N GLN A 17 -2.53 -5.78 27.36
CA GLN A 17 -1.61 -5.51 26.27
C GLN A 17 -1.16 -4.06 26.43
N SER A 18 0.15 -3.84 26.43
CA SER A 18 0.71 -2.50 26.30
C SER A 18 0.63 -2.08 24.84
N SER A 19 0.56 -0.78 24.57
CA SER A 19 0.77 -0.31 23.21
C SER A 19 2.14 -0.75 22.69
N SER A 20 2.22 -1.14 21.42
CA SER A 20 3.48 -1.56 20.78
C SER A 20 3.92 -0.55 19.73
N VAL A 21 5.24 -0.36 19.64
CA VAL A 21 5.89 0.39 18.57
C VAL A 21 6.71 -0.60 17.76
N GLY A 22 6.66 -0.49 16.43
CA GLY A 22 7.45 -1.35 15.55
C GLY A 22 7.92 -0.58 14.32
N GLY A 23 9.08 -0.95 13.80
CA GLY A 23 9.68 -0.36 12.61
C GLY A 23 9.89 -1.38 11.50
N VAL A 24 9.94 -0.88 10.26
CA VAL A 24 10.30 -1.66 9.08
C VAL A 24 11.26 -0.87 8.20
N LEU A 25 12.31 -1.55 7.74
CA LEU A 25 13.14 -1.08 6.63
C LEU A 25 12.97 -2.02 5.45
N ALA A 26 12.83 -1.48 4.25
CA ALA A 26 12.68 -2.26 3.03
C ALA A 26 13.51 -1.69 1.88
N ILE A 27 13.96 -2.57 1.00
CA ILE A 27 14.52 -2.23 -0.30
C ILE A 27 13.71 -2.94 -1.37
N SER A 28 13.31 -2.20 -2.40
CA SER A 28 12.59 -2.74 -3.55
C SER A 28 13.24 -2.29 -4.85
N ASN A 29 13.00 -2.99 -5.95
CA ASN A 29 13.53 -2.60 -7.27
C ASN A 29 12.71 -1.50 -7.98
N GLN A 30 11.54 -1.16 -7.44
CA GLN A 30 10.67 -0.07 -7.90
C GLN A 30 9.56 0.17 -6.88
N LEU A 31 9.17 1.44 -6.69
CA LEU A 31 7.95 1.78 -5.95
C LEU A 31 6.75 1.76 -6.90
N VAL A 32 5.75 0.95 -6.57
CA VAL A 32 4.51 0.79 -7.35
C VAL A 32 3.33 1.09 -6.43
N ASP A 33 2.39 1.93 -6.84
CA ASP A 33 1.12 2.20 -6.16
C ASP A 33 -0.06 1.75 -7.05
N ARG A 34 -0.90 0.83 -6.56
CA ARG A 34 -2.01 0.23 -7.31
C ARG A 34 -1.68 -0.11 -8.77
N GLY A 35 -0.57 -0.80 -9.02
CA GLY A 35 -0.16 -1.15 -10.39
C GLY A 35 0.30 0.02 -11.26
N LEU A 36 0.53 1.21 -10.71
CA LEU A 36 1.18 2.33 -11.36
C LEU A 36 2.56 2.56 -10.74
N ALA A 37 3.56 2.85 -11.56
CA ALA A 37 4.90 3.11 -11.06
C ALA A 37 4.96 4.53 -10.48
N VAL A 38 5.44 4.65 -9.24
CA VAL A 38 5.75 5.93 -8.60
C VAL A 38 7.17 6.35 -8.96
N THR A 39 8.12 5.40 -8.94
CA THR A 39 9.52 5.63 -9.31
C THR A 39 9.89 4.96 -10.63
N PRO A 40 11.00 5.37 -11.27
CA PRO A 40 11.66 4.56 -12.29
C PRO A 40 12.04 3.15 -11.77
N LYS A 41 12.52 2.29 -12.67
CA LYS A 41 13.04 0.95 -12.36
C LYS A 41 14.42 1.03 -11.70
N THR A 42 14.48 1.71 -10.57
CA THR A 42 15.66 1.96 -9.75
C THR A 42 15.39 1.45 -8.34
N PRO A 43 16.41 0.95 -7.62
CA PRO A 43 16.19 0.51 -6.27
C PRO A 43 15.70 1.65 -5.38
N VAL A 44 14.68 1.37 -4.57
CA VAL A 44 14.03 2.32 -3.66
C VAL A 44 14.22 1.81 -2.24
N LEU A 45 14.70 2.68 -1.35
CA LEU A 45 14.76 2.43 0.07
C LEU A 45 13.49 2.97 0.72
N GLN A 46 12.88 2.19 1.61
CA GLN A 46 11.64 2.54 2.29
C GLN A 46 11.82 2.29 3.78
N GLY A 47 11.31 3.22 4.60
CA GLY A 47 11.29 3.09 6.05
C GLY A 47 9.91 3.41 6.58
N ALA A 48 9.45 2.65 7.57
CA ALA A 48 8.18 2.86 8.22
C ALA A 48 8.28 2.68 9.74
N LEU A 49 7.50 3.46 10.47
CA LEU A 49 7.26 3.33 11.89
C LEU A 49 5.76 3.15 12.12
N SER A 50 5.42 2.35 13.11
CA SER A 50 4.05 2.05 13.49
C SER A 50 3.90 2.05 15.00
N TRP A 51 2.72 2.48 15.45
CA TRP A 51 2.30 2.42 16.84
C TRP A 51 0.89 1.83 16.87
N THR A 52 0.67 0.82 17.72
CA THR A 52 -0.61 0.15 17.84
C THR A 52 -1.06 0.08 19.29
N THR A 53 -2.37 0.17 19.50
CA THR A 53 -2.98 0.08 20.83
C THR A 53 -3.83 -1.18 20.96
N PRO A 54 -4.05 -1.67 22.18
CA PRO A 54 -4.96 -2.79 22.44
C PRO A 54 -6.42 -2.49 22.07
N SER A 55 -6.79 -1.21 22.04
CA SER A 55 -8.13 -0.77 21.67
C SER A 55 -8.43 -0.92 20.18
N GLY A 56 -7.44 -1.28 19.36
CA GLY A 56 -7.58 -1.47 17.91
C GLY A 56 -7.08 -0.30 17.07
N TRP A 57 -6.55 0.76 17.69
CA TRP A 57 -5.96 1.88 16.95
C TRP A 57 -4.56 1.55 16.46
N SER A 58 -4.22 2.11 15.30
CA SER A 58 -2.88 2.09 14.76
C SER A 58 -2.56 3.43 14.10
N LEU A 59 -1.35 3.94 14.34
CA LEU A 59 -0.78 5.07 13.64
C LEU A 59 0.48 4.61 12.92
N GLY A 60 0.75 5.18 11.75
CA GLY A 60 1.95 4.84 10.99
C GLY A 60 2.49 6.03 10.21
N LEU A 61 3.80 6.06 10.07
CA LEU A 61 4.53 7.00 9.22
C LEU A 61 5.48 6.22 8.35
N SER A 62 5.57 6.56 7.07
CA SER A 62 6.56 5.98 6.17
C SER A 62 7.13 7.00 5.20
N ALA A 63 8.33 6.73 4.73
CA ALA A 63 9.00 7.51 3.70
C ALA A 63 9.81 6.60 2.78
N SER A 64 9.87 6.97 1.51
CA SER A 64 10.60 6.25 0.47
C SER A 64 11.53 7.20 -0.27
N THR A 65 12.72 6.71 -0.66
CA THR A 65 13.73 7.48 -1.40
C THR A 65 14.40 6.60 -2.46
N GLU A 66 14.77 7.19 -3.59
CA GLU A 66 15.54 6.46 -4.61
C GLU A 66 17.00 6.30 -4.14
N THR A 67 17.55 5.10 -4.27
CA THR A 67 18.95 4.81 -3.88
C THR A 67 19.97 5.66 -4.64
N ARG A 68 19.66 6.07 -5.87
CA ARG A 68 20.51 6.95 -6.69
C ARG A 68 20.43 8.42 -6.27
N SER A 69 19.48 8.80 -5.42
CA SER A 69 19.27 10.17 -4.95
C SER A 69 18.70 10.16 -3.53
N PRO A 70 19.45 9.63 -2.54
CA PRO A 70 18.94 9.32 -1.21
C PRO A 70 18.41 10.54 -0.44
N GLY A 71 18.85 11.75 -0.80
CA GLY A 71 18.36 13.02 -0.24
C GLY A 71 17.00 13.51 -0.78
N ARG A 72 16.38 12.80 -1.75
CA ARG A 72 15.08 13.16 -2.33
C ARG A 72 14.03 12.12 -1.96
N VAL A 73 13.20 12.45 -0.97
CA VAL A 73 12.01 11.67 -0.64
C VAL A 73 11.06 11.68 -1.83
N VAL A 74 10.71 10.50 -2.33
CA VAL A 74 9.79 10.33 -3.45
C VAL A 74 8.34 10.22 -3.00
N GLU A 75 8.11 9.62 -1.84
CA GLU A 75 6.80 9.44 -1.22
C GLU A 75 6.97 9.44 0.30
N ALA A 76 6.12 10.19 0.99
CA ALA A 76 5.90 10.11 2.42
C ALA A 76 4.42 9.84 2.68
N LEU A 77 4.13 9.01 3.68
CA LEU A 77 2.79 8.63 4.05
C LEU A 77 2.60 8.70 5.55
N ALA A 78 1.48 9.29 5.95
CA ALA A 78 0.96 9.19 7.31
C ALA A 78 -0.35 8.44 7.29
N GLN A 79 -0.56 7.54 8.24
CA GLN A 79 -1.79 6.77 8.36
C GLN A 79 -2.30 6.70 9.79
N ALA A 80 -3.61 6.69 9.93
CA ALA A 80 -4.33 6.33 11.14
C ALA A 80 -5.38 5.28 10.77
N ALA A 81 -5.46 4.18 11.49
CA ALA A 81 -6.46 3.15 11.24
C ALA A 81 -7.02 2.60 12.54
N TYR A 82 -8.28 2.16 12.46
CA TYR A 82 -8.98 1.50 13.55
C TYR A 82 -9.47 0.13 13.08
N ALA A 83 -9.17 -0.92 13.85
CA ALA A 83 -9.55 -2.27 13.52
C ALA A 83 -10.38 -2.90 14.64
N TRP A 84 -11.40 -3.67 14.25
CA TRP A 84 -12.27 -4.38 15.18
C TRP A 84 -12.76 -5.70 14.56
N SER A 85 -13.06 -6.66 15.42
CA SER A 85 -13.61 -7.95 14.98
C SER A 85 -15.12 -7.83 14.74
N LEU A 86 -15.58 -8.28 13.58
CA LEU A 86 -17.01 -8.46 13.28
C LEU A 86 -17.49 -9.84 13.73
N SER A 87 -16.62 -10.85 13.65
CA SER A 87 -16.86 -12.22 14.12
C SER A 87 -15.53 -12.92 14.45
N THR A 88 -15.57 -14.21 14.76
CA THR A 88 -14.37 -15.02 14.97
C THR A 88 -13.48 -15.15 13.73
N ASN A 89 -14.04 -14.96 12.53
CA ASN A 89 -13.33 -15.14 11.27
C ASN A 89 -13.16 -13.84 10.47
N TRP A 90 -13.95 -12.81 10.80
CA TRP A 90 -13.97 -11.55 10.06
C TRP A 90 -13.52 -10.39 10.94
N GLN A 91 -12.57 -9.63 10.42
CA GLN A 91 -12.11 -8.36 10.95
C GLN A 91 -12.45 -7.24 9.97
N MET A 92 -12.77 -6.07 10.51
CA MET A 92 -12.91 -4.86 9.73
C MET A 92 -11.84 -3.86 10.16
N GLN A 93 -11.31 -3.13 9.19
CA GLN A 93 -10.36 -2.04 9.42
C GLN A 93 -10.77 -0.84 8.60
N THR A 94 -10.82 0.34 9.22
CA THR A 94 -10.94 1.61 8.52
C THR A 94 -9.65 2.40 8.65
N SER A 95 -9.25 3.09 7.59
CA SER A 95 -7.99 3.82 7.55
C SER A 95 -8.14 5.18 6.90
N LEU A 96 -7.41 6.15 7.43
CA LEU A 96 -7.19 7.46 6.84
C LEU A 96 -5.71 7.59 6.53
N LEU A 97 -5.39 7.83 5.26
CA LEU A 97 -4.03 7.96 4.77
C LEU A 97 -3.83 9.35 4.19
N TYR A 98 -2.67 9.94 4.43
CA TYR A 98 -2.21 11.16 3.80
C TYR A 98 -0.92 10.85 3.06
N TYR A 99 -0.95 11.01 1.74
CA TYR A 99 0.21 10.85 0.87
C TYR A 99 0.75 12.21 0.52
N ARG A 100 2.08 12.33 0.60
CA ARG A 100 2.84 13.45 0.11
C ARG A 100 3.94 12.96 -0.82
N TYR A 101 3.93 13.44 -2.06
CA TYR A 101 4.95 13.13 -3.04
C TYR A 101 6.01 14.23 -3.07
N GLY A 102 7.17 13.93 -3.66
CA GLY A 102 8.32 14.84 -3.69
C GLY A 102 7.99 16.26 -4.18
N ASN A 103 8.80 17.25 -3.74
CA ASN A 103 8.54 18.70 -3.91
C ASN A 103 8.58 19.23 -5.36
N ASP A 104 8.85 18.40 -6.37
CA ASP A 104 8.77 18.83 -7.77
C ASP A 104 7.30 19.14 -8.12
N SER A 105 7.07 20.30 -8.77
CA SER A 105 5.72 20.84 -9.04
C SER A 105 4.74 19.85 -9.69
N HIS A 106 5.25 18.92 -10.50
CA HIS A 106 4.46 17.88 -11.14
C HIS A 106 3.90 16.84 -10.13
N TRP A 107 4.72 16.41 -9.17
CA TRP A 107 4.37 15.33 -8.22
C TRP A 107 3.54 15.82 -7.04
N ARG A 108 3.71 17.08 -6.60
CA ARG A 108 2.90 17.71 -5.54
C ARG A 108 1.40 17.71 -5.82
N ASN A 109 1.00 17.69 -7.09
CA ASN A 109 -0.41 17.62 -7.49
C ASN A 109 -1.08 16.28 -7.16
N TYR A 110 -0.29 15.24 -6.84
CA TYR A 110 -0.76 13.92 -6.44
C TYR A 110 -0.89 13.76 -4.92
N ASP A 111 -0.51 14.77 -4.13
CA ASP A 111 -0.74 14.79 -2.69
C ASP A 111 -2.23 14.61 -2.41
N ARG A 112 -2.55 13.59 -1.61
CA ARG A 112 -3.92 13.11 -1.44
C ARG A 112 -4.20 12.64 -0.04
N VAL A 113 -5.44 12.83 0.38
CA VAL A 113 -6.02 12.14 1.52
C VAL A 113 -6.84 10.99 1.00
N GLU A 114 -6.71 9.81 1.60
CA GLU A 114 -7.43 8.62 1.21
C GLU A 114 -8.11 8.00 2.43
N LEU A 115 -9.42 7.75 2.32
CA LEU A 115 -10.20 7.02 3.31
C LEU A 115 -10.45 5.60 2.79
N GLY A 116 -10.13 4.58 3.58
CA GLY A 116 -10.27 3.18 3.22
C GLY A 116 -11.09 2.38 4.23
N ALA A 117 -11.72 1.32 3.74
CA ALA A 117 -12.33 0.29 4.56
C ALA A 117 -11.98 -1.09 3.99
N ASN A 118 -11.54 -1.99 4.86
CA ASN A 118 -11.13 -3.34 4.53
C ASN A 118 -11.90 -4.35 5.38
N TRP A 119 -12.33 -5.45 4.75
CA TRP A 119 -12.85 -6.65 5.40
C TRP A 119 -11.85 -7.77 5.20
N ILE A 120 -11.39 -8.36 6.29
CA ILE A 120 -10.33 -9.35 6.32
C ILE A 120 -10.90 -10.66 6.87
N TYR A 121 -10.83 -11.72 6.08
CA TYR A 121 -11.23 -13.07 6.48
C TYR A 121 -10.00 -13.91 6.78
N ARG A 122 -9.79 -14.24 8.07
CA ARG A 122 -8.72 -15.14 8.56
C ARG A 122 -7.31 -14.87 7.99
N ASP A 123 -6.99 -13.62 7.70
CA ASP A 123 -5.74 -13.20 7.03
C ASP A 123 -5.49 -13.81 5.64
N VAL A 124 -6.53 -14.41 5.05
CA VAL A 124 -6.48 -15.09 3.74
C VAL A 124 -7.08 -14.23 2.64
N LEU A 125 -8.24 -13.61 2.90
CA LEU A 125 -8.96 -12.81 1.93
C LEU A 125 -9.15 -11.40 2.47
N THR A 126 -8.81 -10.40 1.66
CA THR A 126 -9.04 -8.99 1.96
C THR A 126 -9.92 -8.39 0.88
N LEU A 127 -11.01 -7.76 1.29
CA LEU A 127 -11.86 -6.95 0.42
C LEU A 127 -11.66 -5.49 0.82
N GLY A 128 -11.25 -4.65 -0.14
CA GLY A 128 -10.93 -3.25 0.11
C GLY A 128 -11.77 -2.31 -0.73
N ILE A 129 -12.20 -1.20 -0.13
CA ILE A 129 -12.71 -0.03 -0.84
C ILE A 129 -11.99 1.21 -0.32
N SER A 130 -11.74 2.19 -1.19
CA SER A 130 -11.20 3.46 -0.75
C SER A 130 -11.67 4.65 -1.59
N GLU A 131 -11.57 5.84 -0.99
CA GLU A 131 -11.89 7.14 -1.56
C GLU A 131 -10.70 8.08 -1.39
N ALA A 132 -10.06 8.49 -2.48
CA ALA A 132 -8.99 9.47 -2.48
C ALA A 132 -9.46 10.86 -2.91
N ARG A 133 -8.95 11.91 -2.26
CA ARG A 133 -9.15 13.32 -2.60
C ARG A 133 -7.81 14.03 -2.70
N LEU A 134 -7.59 14.70 -3.83
CA LEU A 134 -6.40 15.52 -4.06
C LEU A 134 -6.48 16.83 -3.28
N ILE A 135 -5.34 17.29 -2.77
CA ILE A 135 -5.26 18.46 -1.88
C ILE A 135 -5.05 19.75 -2.67
N HIS A 136 -4.22 19.69 -3.71
CA HIS A 136 -3.77 20.88 -4.44
C HIS A 136 -4.57 21.16 -5.72
N THR A 137 -5.30 20.19 -6.25
CA THR A 137 -6.08 20.36 -7.47
C THR A 137 -7.53 20.67 -7.11
N GLY A 138 -7.92 21.93 -7.30
CA GLY A 138 -9.22 22.48 -6.88
C GLY A 138 -10.46 21.98 -7.65
N GLY A 139 -10.48 20.76 -8.18
CA GLY A 139 -11.64 20.28 -8.91
C GLY A 139 -11.63 18.82 -9.30
N ARG A 140 -12.84 18.24 -9.26
CA ARG A 140 -13.28 16.91 -9.74
C ARG A 140 -13.54 15.82 -8.69
N GLY A 141 -13.90 16.16 -7.45
CA GLY A 141 -14.54 15.20 -6.53
C GLY A 141 -13.69 13.98 -6.16
N PRO A 142 -14.24 13.06 -5.35
CA PRO A 142 -13.47 11.92 -4.87
C PRO A 142 -13.14 10.87 -5.94
N ARG A 143 -12.15 10.04 -5.64
CA ARG A 143 -11.63 8.97 -6.49
C ARG A 143 -11.74 7.63 -5.78
N GLY A 144 -12.66 6.81 -6.25
CA GLY A 144 -12.90 5.48 -5.72
C GLY A 144 -11.89 4.47 -6.21
N ALA A 145 -11.49 3.56 -5.33
CA ALA A 145 -10.85 2.29 -5.67
C ALA A 145 -11.54 1.14 -4.95
N ALA A 146 -11.46 -0.05 -5.53
CA ALA A 146 -11.90 -1.29 -4.92
C ALA A 146 -10.92 -2.41 -5.30
N ASP A 147 -10.57 -3.24 -4.35
CA ASP A 147 -9.65 -4.35 -4.57
C ASP A 147 -10.00 -5.60 -3.74
N ILE A 148 -9.51 -6.71 -4.23
CA ILE A 148 -9.61 -8.02 -3.62
C ILE A 148 -8.20 -8.59 -3.58
N GLY A 149 -7.75 -8.98 -2.40
CA GLY A 149 -6.45 -9.60 -2.15
C GLY A 149 -6.61 -10.98 -1.55
N PHE A 150 -5.69 -11.88 -1.90
CA PHE A 150 -5.59 -13.23 -1.40
C PHE A 150 -4.16 -13.50 -0.94
N ARG A 151 -4.01 -14.11 0.23
CA ARG A 151 -2.75 -14.64 0.75
C ARG A 151 -2.99 -16.03 1.29
N TRP A 152 -2.26 -17.02 0.79
CA TRP A 152 -2.44 -18.39 1.22
C TRP A 152 -1.12 -19.04 1.62
N PRO A 153 -1.01 -19.53 2.87
CA PRO A 153 0.16 -20.27 3.30
C PRO A 153 0.23 -21.60 2.54
N ILE A 154 1.32 -21.83 1.82
CA ILE A 154 1.55 -23.05 1.04
C ILE A 154 2.60 -23.96 1.68
N ALA A 155 3.51 -23.40 2.48
CA ALA A 155 4.49 -24.13 3.27
C ALA A 155 4.92 -23.30 4.48
N LEU A 156 5.76 -23.87 5.35
CA LEU A 156 6.35 -23.12 6.46
C LEU A 156 7.07 -21.89 5.91
N HIS A 157 6.75 -20.73 6.46
CA HIS A 157 7.30 -19.42 6.07
C HIS A 157 6.98 -18.96 4.65
N LEU A 158 6.25 -19.73 3.84
CA LEU A 158 6.00 -19.43 2.43
C LEU A 158 4.50 -19.33 2.14
N SER A 159 4.11 -18.23 1.51
CA SER A 159 2.75 -17.96 1.08
C SER A 159 2.70 -17.52 -0.38
N VAL A 160 1.62 -17.86 -1.07
CA VAL A 160 1.25 -17.25 -2.36
C VAL A 160 0.42 -16.01 -2.08
N SER A 161 0.68 -14.94 -2.82
CA SER A 161 -0.14 -13.74 -2.83
C SER A 161 -0.73 -13.49 -4.21
N ALA A 162 -1.96 -13.01 -4.26
CA ALA A 162 -2.56 -12.51 -5.49
C ALA A 162 -3.55 -11.40 -5.16
N GLY A 163 -3.78 -10.50 -6.09
CA GLY A 163 -4.83 -9.51 -5.90
C GLY A 163 -5.15 -8.77 -7.19
N ILE A 164 -6.39 -8.31 -7.27
CA ILE A 164 -6.91 -7.55 -8.40
C ILE A 164 -7.70 -6.36 -7.87
N GLY A 165 -7.75 -5.29 -8.63
CA GLY A 165 -8.50 -4.11 -8.26
C GLY A 165 -8.81 -3.19 -9.42
N THR A 166 -9.69 -2.25 -9.16
CA THR A 166 -9.98 -1.13 -10.04
C THR A 166 -9.86 0.17 -9.27
N ALA A 167 -9.28 1.18 -9.89
CA ALA A 167 -9.14 2.50 -9.28
C ALA A 167 -9.46 3.59 -10.30
N GLN A 168 -9.99 4.70 -9.80
CA GLN A 168 -10.14 5.90 -10.59
C GLN A 168 -8.81 6.64 -10.74
N TYR A 169 -8.55 7.24 -11.91
CA TYR A 169 -7.37 8.11 -12.07
C TYR A 169 -7.49 9.33 -11.17
N LEU A 170 -6.45 9.57 -10.38
CA LEU A 170 -6.35 10.78 -9.57
C LEU A 170 -6.45 12.02 -10.46
N ILE A 171 -5.61 12.07 -11.49
CA ILE A 171 -5.61 13.11 -12.52
C ILE A 171 -5.98 12.46 -13.86
N PRO A 172 -7.20 12.67 -14.39
CA PRO A 172 -7.62 12.05 -15.63
C PRO A 172 -6.81 12.62 -16.82
N PRO A 173 -6.37 11.77 -17.77
CA PRO A 173 -5.70 12.23 -18.98
C PRO A 173 -6.65 13.08 -19.84
N TYR A 174 -6.10 14.05 -20.58
CA TYR A 174 -6.87 14.83 -21.55
C TYR A 174 -7.58 13.92 -22.56
N TYR A 175 -8.85 14.20 -22.87
CA TYR A 175 -9.72 13.52 -23.84
C TYR A 175 -10.27 12.12 -23.48
N ARG A 176 -10.47 11.76 -22.20
CA ARG A 176 -11.22 10.52 -21.86
C ARG A 176 -12.27 10.70 -20.77
N ASP A 177 -13.44 10.11 -21.05
CA ASP A 177 -14.58 9.97 -20.14
C ASP A 177 -14.50 8.72 -19.25
N TYR A 178 -13.58 7.78 -19.53
CA TYR A 178 -13.39 6.57 -18.73
C TYR A 178 -12.44 6.85 -17.55
N PRO A 179 -12.94 6.95 -16.32
CA PRO A 179 -12.16 7.47 -15.22
C PRO A 179 -11.40 6.38 -14.47
N ARG A 180 -11.30 5.14 -14.97
CA ARG A 180 -10.82 3.97 -14.22
C ARG A 180 -9.81 3.11 -14.97
N TYR A 181 -8.94 2.45 -14.21
CA TYR A 181 -8.05 1.40 -14.68
C TYR A 181 -8.16 0.16 -13.80
N GLN A 182 -7.59 -0.93 -14.28
CA GLN A 182 -7.52 -2.19 -13.55
C GLN A 182 -6.06 -2.52 -13.29
N TYR A 183 -5.81 -3.10 -12.13
CA TYR A 183 -4.49 -3.56 -11.73
C TYR A 183 -4.60 -4.91 -11.08
N GLY A 184 -3.52 -5.67 -11.14
CA GLY A 184 -3.42 -6.94 -10.47
C GLY A 184 -1.98 -7.32 -10.20
N HIS A 185 -1.81 -8.28 -9.30
CA HIS A 185 -0.54 -8.91 -9.02
C HIS A 185 -0.72 -10.37 -8.63
N ALA A 186 0.34 -11.14 -8.82
CA ALA A 186 0.48 -12.49 -8.29
C ALA A 186 1.93 -12.72 -7.89
N GLY A 187 2.18 -13.41 -6.79
CA GLY A 187 3.52 -13.48 -6.23
C GLY A 187 3.70 -14.50 -5.12
N LEU A 188 4.92 -14.49 -4.58
CA LEU A 188 5.34 -15.30 -3.46
C LEU A 188 5.84 -14.38 -2.34
N VAL A 189 5.53 -14.78 -1.12
CA VAL A 189 5.97 -14.11 0.11
C VAL A 189 6.64 -15.14 0.99
N TRP A 190 7.90 -14.88 1.35
CA TRP A 190 8.63 -15.63 2.35
C TRP A 190 8.84 -14.76 3.60
N GLU A 191 8.57 -15.30 4.78
CA GLU A 191 8.67 -14.58 6.06
C GLU A 191 9.27 -15.46 7.15
N ASN A 192 10.38 -15.01 7.75
CA ASN A 192 11.02 -15.70 8.86
C ASN A 192 11.79 -14.72 9.76
N ASP A 193 11.59 -14.80 11.08
CA ASP A 193 12.35 -14.04 12.10
C ASP A 193 12.48 -12.54 11.79
N GLY A 194 11.36 -11.92 11.42
CA GLY A 194 11.29 -10.49 11.09
C GLY A 194 11.83 -10.11 9.71
N TRP A 195 12.38 -11.06 8.94
CA TRP A 195 12.67 -10.88 7.53
C TRP A 195 11.45 -11.22 6.69
N ARG A 196 11.26 -10.44 5.62
CA ARG A 196 10.24 -10.69 4.61
C ARG A 196 10.80 -10.45 3.22
N VAL A 197 10.56 -11.40 2.32
CA VAL A 197 10.95 -11.32 0.91
C VAL A 197 9.71 -11.53 0.06
N GLU A 198 9.45 -10.59 -0.84
CA GLU A 198 8.32 -10.64 -1.75
C GLU A 198 8.81 -10.60 -3.20
N LEU A 199 8.23 -11.46 -4.02
CA LEU A 199 8.38 -11.41 -5.48
C LEU A 199 6.99 -11.38 -6.10
N ASN A 200 6.64 -10.25 -6.72
CA ASN A 200 5.33 -10.00 -7.30
C ASN A 200 5.46 -9.73 -8.80
N HIS A 201 4.57 -10.34 -9.58
CA HIS A 201 4.36 -10.02 -10.98
C HIS A 201 3.15 -9.09 -11.12
N PHE A 202 3.32 -7.93 -11.74
CA PHE A 202 2.27 -6.91 -11.89
C PHE A 202 1.69 -6.87 -13.29
N ILE A 203 0.37 -6.68 -13.36
CA ILE A 203 -0.38 -6.46 -14.59
C ILE A 203 -1.25 -5.24 -14.38
N THR A 204 -1.24 -4.33 -15.35
CA THR A 204 -2.09 -3.13 -15.30
C THR A 204 -2.70 -2.92 -16.66
N GLU A 205 -4.02 -2.93 -16.69
CA GLU A 205 -4.81 -2.75 -17.90
C GLU A 205 -5.50 -1.40 -17.89
N HIS A 206 -5.79 -0.92 -19.09
CA HIS A 206 -6.47 0.35 -19.33
C HIS A 206 -5.76 1.59 -18.79
N ALA A 207 -4.60 1.50 -18.12
CA ALA A 207 -3.79 2.62 -17.67
C ALA A 207 -3.06 3.32 -18.84
N PRO A 208 -3.55 4.46 -19.40
CA PRO A 208 -2.74 5.25 -20.29
C PRO A 208 -1.56 5.76 -19.48
N ARG A 209 -0.37 5.60 -20.02
CA ARG A 209 0.85 6.15 -19.43
C ARG A 209 0.96 7.60 -19.90
N PRO A 210 0.82 8.61 -19.02
CA PRO A 210 1.17 9.97 -19.38
C PRO A 210 2.61 10.00 -19.91
N ARG A 211 2.88 10.83 -20.92
CA ARG A 211 4.26 11.03 -21.40
C ARG A 211 5.14 11.44 -20.21
N GLY A 212 6.23 10.70 -20.00
CA GLY A 212 7.18 10.96 -18.91
C GLY A 212 6.89 10.20 -17.61
N SER A 213 5.77 9.48 -17.47
CA SER A 213 5.55 8.59 -16.33
C SER A 213 6.37 7.31 -16.44
N PRO A 214 6.95 6.81 -15.33
CA PRO A 214 7.73 5.58 -15.36
C PRO A 214 6.86 4.37 -15.74
N ALA A 215 7.47 3.42 -16.44
CA ALA A 215 6.83 2.15 -16.73
C ALA A 215 6.98 1.19 -15.55
N VAL A 216 5.91 0.47 -15.21
CA VAL A 216 5.94 -0.58 -14.21
C VAL A 216 6.82 -1.73 -14.68
N SER A 217 7.69 -2.19 -13.79
CA SER A 217 8.44 -3.43 -13.96
C SER A 217 7.46 -4.59 -13.83
N PRO A 218 7.44 -5.54 -14.79
CA PRO A 218 6.59 -6.73 -14.67
C PRO A 218 6.87 -7.48 -13.36
N TRP A 219 8.14 -7.52 -12.94
CA TRP A 219 8.56 -8.14 -11.68
C TRP A 219 9.03 -7.08 -10.68
N ASN A 220 8.51 -7.19 -9.46
CA ASN A 220 8.92 -6.40 -8.32
C ASN A 220 9.42 -7.33 -7.21
N ALA A 221 10.64 -7.07 -6.76
CA ALA A 221 11.24 -7.78 -5.64
C ALA A 221 11.42 -6.80 -4.48
N THR A 222 10.96 -7.18 -3.30
CA THR A 222 11.08 -6.39 -2.08
C THR A 222 11.67 -7.26 -0.98
N VAL A 223 12.68 -6.74 -0.28
CA VAL A 223 13.24 -7.35 0.92
C VAL A 223 13.03 -6.37 2.05
N SER A 224 12.48 -6.82 3.17
CA SER A 224 12.24 -5.99 4.34
C SER A 224 12.60 -6.70 5.64
N ARG A 225 12.84 -5.88 6.67
CA ARG A 225 13.15 -6.32 8.02
C ARG A 225 12.39 -5.49 9.05
N THR A 226 11.73 -6.15 9.98
CA THR A 226 11.07 -5.55 11.15
C THR A 226 12.04 -5.41 12.33
N PHE A 227 11.85 -4.39 13.17
CA PHE A 227 12.57 -4.20 14.44
C PHE A 227 11.72 -3.50 15.49
#